data_AF-A1S166-F1
#
_entry.id   AF-A1S166-F1
#
_cell.length_a   1.000
_cell.length_b   1.000
_cell.length_c   1.000
_cell.angle_alpha   90.00
_cell.angle_beta   90.00
_cell.angle_gamma   90.00
#
_symmetry.space_group_name_H-M   'P 1'
#
loop_
_entity.id
_entity.type
_entity.pdbx_description
1 polymer ?
#
loop_
_entity_poly.entity_id
_entity_poly.type
_entity_poly.pdbx_seq_one_letter_code
_entity_poly.pdbx_strand_id
1 'polypeptide(L)'
;MVGVEELFTPERRAAFEKFLDTLVKLDEYGLLDAVNGLVDPELIGRLAEILITPSTLKLLDRVDELVGLLGEVDVDAVKSNVGTLKAVLEALQKEPKPVGLAGLLRALSDPEVQRGLGVAIEVLKALGRASQKK
;
A
#
# COMPACT_ATOMS: atom_id res chain seq x y z
N MET A 1 46.05 -15.32 9.24
CA MET A 1 45.25 -16.23 10.09
C MET A 1 45.04 -15.50 11.40
N VAL A 2 43.82 -15.01 11.66
CA VAL A 2 43.48 -14.42 12.96
C VAL A 2 43.58 -15.54 13.97
N GLY A 3 44.49 -15.41 14.93
CA GLY A 3 44.70 -16.41 15.97
C GLY A 3 43.42 -16.55 16.78
N VAL A 4 43.03 -17.79 17.07
CA VAL A 4 41.83 -18.10 17.87
C VAL A 4 41.89 -17.37 19.23
N GLU A 5 43.09 -17.03 19.71
CA GLU A 5 43.31 -16.23 20.92
C GLU A 5 42.81 -14.76 20.84
N GLU A 6 42.80 -14.10 19.68
CA GLU A 6 42.26 -12.72 19.52
C GLU A 6 40.72 -12.66 19.50
N LEU A 7 40.07 -13.81 19.28
CA LEU A 7 38.62 -13.96 19.32
C LEU A 7 38.09 -14.09 20.76
N PHE A 8 38.98 -14.29 21.75
CA PHE A 8 38.62 -14.58 23.13
C PHE A 8 39.08 -13.50 24.14
N THR A 9 39.05 -12.22 23.76
CA THR A 9 39.10 -11.17 24.78
C THR A 9 37.84 -11.27 25.68
N PRO A 10 37.92 -10.94 26.99
CA PRO A 10 36.77 -10.99 27.88
C PRO A 10 35.54 -10.24 27.35
N GLU A 11 35.75 -9.10 26.70
CA GLU A 11 34.70 -8.26 26.14
C GLU A 11 34.04 -8.91 24.92
N ARG A 12 34.82 -9.56 24.06
CA ARG A 12 34.29 -10.27 22.88
C ARG A 12 33.48 -11.50 23.28
N ARG A 13 33.91 -12.21 24.34
CA ARG A 13 33.14 -13.33 24.92
C ARG A 13 31.80 -12.86 25.48
N ALA A 14 31.79 -11.78 26.27
CA ALA A 14 30.55 -11.23 26.82
C ALA A 14 29.59 -10.73 25.73
N ALA A 15 30.11 -10.09 24.67
CA ALA A 15 29.30 -9.67 23.53
C ALA A 15 28.71 -10.86 22.76
N PHE A 16 29.49 -11.93 22.60
CA PHE A 16 29.06 -13.16 21.94
C PHE A 16 28.00 -13.90 22.76
N GLU A 17 28.18 -14.03 24.08
CA GLU A 17 27.19 -14.59 24.99
C GLU A 17 25.88 -13.81 24.94
N LYS A 18 25.94 -12.48 24.98
CA LYS A 18 24.75 -11.62 24.86
C LYS A 18 24.05 -11.76 23.50
N PHE A 19 24.81 -11.94 22.42
CA PHE A 19 24.27 -12.19 21.09
C PHE A 19 23.56 -13.55 21.04
N LEU A 20 24.18 -14.61 21.57
CA LEU A 20 23.58 -15.94 21.68
C LEU A 20 22.31 -15.91 22.54
N ASP A 21 22.33 -15.25 23.70
CA ASP A 21 21.14 -15.07 24.55
C ASP A 21 20.02 -14.32 23.82
N THR A 22 20.37 -13.37 22.96
CA THR A 22 19.38 -12.65 22.14
C THR A 22 18.78 -13.58 21.09
N LEU A 23 19.60 -14.39 20.42
CA LEU A 23 19.11 -15.39 19.47
C LEU A 23 18.21 -16.42 20.15
N VAL A 24 18.59 -16.91 21.33
CA VAL A 24 17.76 -17.83 22.13
C VAL A 24 16.42 -17.18 22.49
N LYS A 25 16.41 -15.93 22.94
CA LYS A 25 15.16 -15.22 23.21
C LYS A 25 14.31 -15.04 21.96
N LEU A 26 14.92 -14.72 20.82
CA LEU A 26 14.21 -14.62 19.55
C LEU A 26 13.61 -15.97 19.13
N ASP A 27 14.30 -17.07 19.40
CA ASP A 27 13.81 -18.44 19.18
C ASP A 27 12.63 -18.77 20.10
N GLU A 28 12.75 -18.48 21.40
CA GLU A 28 11.69 -18.68 22.39
C GLU A 28 10.41 -17.88 22.07
N TYR A 29 10.56 -16.70 21.47
CA TYR A 29 9.43 -15.90 20.99
C TYR A 29 8.90 -16.35 19.62
N GLY A 30 9.46 -17.40 19.01
CA GLY A 30 9.09 -17.90 17.67
C GLY A 30 9.45 -16.93 16.54
N LEU A 31 10.28 -15.92 16.82
CA LEU A 31 10.71 -14.94 15.82
C LEU A 31 11.75 -15.52 14.87
N LEU A 32 12.61 -16.44 15.34
CA LEU A 32 13.52 -17.16 14.44
C LEU A 32 12.75 -18.05 13.46
N ASP A 33 11.67 -18.71 13.91
CA ASP A 33 10.80 -19.49 13.03
C ASP A 33 10.08 -18.61 12.01
N ALA A 34 9.61 -17.43 12.43
CA ALA A 34 9.02 -16.45 11.51
C ALA A 34 10.03 -15.96 10.46
N VAL A 35 11.27 -15.67 10.87
CA VAL A 35 12.35 -15.30 9.95
C VAL A 35 12.69 -16.46 9.02
N ASN A 36 12.81 -17.69 9.51
CA ASN A 36 13.05 -18.87 8.68
C ASN A 36 11.93 -19.11 7.67
N GLY A 37 10.68 -18.91 8.07
CA GLY A 37 9.53 -18.97 7.17
C GLY A 37 9.56 -17.91 6.08
N LEU A 38 10.05 -16.69 6.38
CA LEU A 38 10.22 -15.62 5.39
C LEU A 38 11.43 -15.84 4.48
N VAL A 39 12.45 -16.57 4.95
CA VAL A 39 13.67 -16.90 4.21
C VAL A 39 13.49 -18.17 3.35
N ASP A 40 12.28 -18.73 3.32
CA ASP A 40 11.94 -19.82 2.41
C ASP A 40 12.30 -19.45 0.95
N PRO A 41 13.10 -20.26 0.24
CA PRO A 41 13.53 -19.97 -1.12
C PRO A 41 12.38 -19.73 -2.11
N GLU A 42 11.22 -20.36 -1.91
CA GLU A 42 10.03 -20.15 -2.74
C GLU A 42 9.39 -18.80 -2.46
N LEU A 43 9.33 -18.38 -1.19
CA LEU A 43 8.83 -17.06 -0.83
C LEU A 43 9.79 -15.96 -1.25
N ILE A 44 11.10 -16.14 -1.04
CA ILE A 44 12.13 -15.23 -1.55
C ILE A 44 12.04 -15.12 -3.08
N GLY A 45 11.87 -16.24 -3.79
CA GLY A 45 11.72 -16.25 -5.24
C GLY A 45 10.51 -15.44 -5.70
N ARG A 46 9.34 -15.67 -5.09
CA ARG A 46 8.10 -14.92 -5.39
C ARG A 46 8.21 -13.45 -5.02
N LEU A 47 8.79 -13.13 -3.87
CA LEU A 47 9.01 -11.76 -3.43
C LEU A 47 9.98 -11.04 -4.36
N ALA A 48 11.05 -11.70 -4.79
CA ALA A 48 11.98 -11.16 -5.78
C ALA A 48 11.30 -10.92 -7.12
N GLU A 49 10.49 -11.86 -7.62
CA GLU A 49 9.71 -11.67 -8.84
C GLU A 49 8.75 -10.47 -8.75
N ILE A 50 8.07 -10.34 -7.60
CA ILE A 50 7.19 -9.20 -7.33
C ILE A 50 8.02 -7.91 -7.21
N LEU A 51 9.17 -7.91 -6.54
CA LEU A 51 9.98 -6.72 -6.30
C LEU A 51 10.72 -6.22 -7.55
N ILE A 52 11.11 -7.11 -8.46
CA ILE A 52 11.89 -6.79 -9.66
C ILE A 52 11.02 -6.19 -10.77
N THR A 53 9.67 -6.25 -10.66
CA THR A 53 8.84 -5.64 -11.69
C THR A 53 9.01 -4.10 -11.70
N PRO A 54 9.05 -3.46 -12.89
CA PRO A 54 9.19 -2.00 -12.98
C PRO A 54 8.09 -1.23 -12.25
N SER A 55 6.90 -1.83 -12.10
CA SER A 55 5.78 -1.23 -11.39
C SER A 55 6.04 -1.17 -9.88
N THR A 56 6.64 -2.22 -9.32
CA THR A 56 6.95 -2.32 -7.89
C THR A 56 8.14 -1.45 -7.52
N LEU A 57 9.17 -1.39 -8.36
CA LEU A 57 10.29 -0.47 -8.18
C LEU A 57 9.80 1.00 -8.14
N LYS A 58 8.90 1.38 -9.05
CA LYS A 58 8.27 2.72 -9.04
C LYS A 58 7.43 3.00 -7.79
N LEU A 59 6.84 1.97 -7.18
CA LEU A 59 6.09 2.10 -5.93
C LEU A 59 7.04 2.21 -4.72
N LEU A 60 8.15 1.47 -4.73
CA LEU A 60 9.20 1.56 -3.70
C LEU A 60 9.85 2.94 -3.70
N ASP A 61 10.12 3.51 -4.87
CA ASP A 61 10.65 4.87 -5.03
C ASP A 61 9.71 5.95 -4.46
N ARG A 62 8.43 5.61 -4.23
CA ARG A 62 7.40 6.50 -3.68
C ARG A 62 6.80 5.96 -2.39
N VAL A 63 7.46 5.03 -1.72
CA VAL A 63 6.88 4.36 -0.55
C VAL A 63 6.58 5.35 0.57
N ASP A 64 7.43 6.37 0.76
CA ASP A 64 7.22 7.40 1.78
C ASP A 64 6.01 8.28 1.46
N GLU A 65 5.81 8.65 0.19
CA GLU A 65 4.62 9.37 -0.27
C GLU A 65 3.36 8.52 -0.09
N LEU A 66 3.43 7.23 -0.42
CA LEU A 66 2.31 6.30 -0.28
C LEU A 66 1.96 6.05 1.19
N VAL A 67 2.96 5.88 2.06
CA VAL A 67 2.75 5.70 3.51
C VAL A 67 2.17 6.97 4.12
N GLY A 68 2.62 8.16 3.70
CA GLY A 68 2.02 9.43 4.11
C GLY A 68 0.55 9.54 3.70
N LEU A 69 0.24 9.24 2.45
CA LEU A 69 -1.14 9.22 1.96
C LEU A 69 -2.01 8.18 2.68
N LEU A 70 -1.48 6.99 2.95
CA LEU A 70 -2.20 5.94 3.69
C LEU A 70 -2.43 6.31 5.16
N GLY A 71 -1.53 7.07 5.77
CA GLY A 71 -1.69 7.57 7.14
C GLY A 71 -2.76 8.65 7.29
N GLU A 72 -3.04 9.40 6.22
CA GLU A 72 -4.06 10.45 6.20
C GLU A 72 -5.45 9.93 5.76
N VAL A 73 -5.51 8.70 5.25
CA VAL A 73 -6.71 8.15 4.62
C VAL A 73 -7.37 7.11 5.52
N ASP A 74 -8.68 7.26 5.70
CA ASP A 74 -9.50 6.25 6.35
C ASP A 74 -9.58 4.99 5.46
N VAL A 75 -8.90 3.94 5.91
CA VAL A 75 -8.77 2.66 5.20
C VAL A 75 -10.14 1.99 4.99
N ASP A 76 -11.07 2.16 5.93
CA ASP A 76 -12.40 1.57 5.82
C ASP A 76 -13.26 2.34 4.81
N ALA A 77 -13.12 3.68 4.77
CA ALA A 77 -13.72 4.50 3.73
C ALA A 77 -13.17 4.18 2.33
N VAL A 78 -11.88 3.87 2.19
CA VAL A 78 -11.31 3.43 0.91
C VAL A 78 -11.84 2.06 0.51
N LYS A 79 -11.84 1.09 1.44
CA LYS A 79 -12.35 -0.26 1.18
C LYS A 79 -13.81 -0.24 0.72
N SER A 80 -14.67 0.55 1.37
CA SER A 80 -16.08 0.64 0.98
C SER A 80 -16.29 1.29 -0.39
N ASN A 81 -15.33 2.09 -0.87
CA ASN A 81 -15.44 2.86 -2.12
C ASN A 81 -14.51 2.38 -3.24
N VAL A 82 -13.71 1.33 -3.02
CA VAL A 82 -12.73 0.83 -4.01
C VAL A 82 -13.39 0.40 -5.33
N GLY A 83 -14.59 -0.16 -5.27
CA GLY A 83 -15.36 -0.53 -6.45
C GLY A 83 -15.77 0.70 -7.28
N THR A 84 -16.21 1.77 -6.61
CA THR A 84 -16.55 3.05 -7.24
C THR A 84 -15.32 3.70 -7.86
N LEU A 85 -14.18 3.71 -7.15
CA LEU A 85 -12.92 4.24 -7.65
C LEU A 85 -12.47 3.49 -8.91
N LYS A 86 -12.53 2.15 -8.90
CA LYS A 86 -12.21 1.33 -10.07
C LYS A 86 -13.11 1.67 -11.26
N ALA A 87 -14.43 1.75 -11.05
CA ALA A 87 -15.38 2.06 -12.12
C ALA A 87 -15.13 3.45 -12.73
N VAL A 88 -14.78 4.45 -11.91
CA VAL A 88 -14.41 5.79 -12.39
C VAL A 88 -13.12 5.74 -13.21
N LEU A 89 -12.08 5.06 -12.73
CA LEU A 89 -10.81 4.92 -13.46
C LEU A 89 -11.00 4.23 -14.81
N GLU A 90 -11.81 3.17 -14.86
CA GLU A 90 -12.16 2.49 -16.11
C GLU A 90 -12.98 3.39 -17.06
N ALA A 91 -13.87 4.23 -16.52
CA ALA A 91 -14.63 5.18 -17.32
C ALA A 91 -13.74 6.27 -17.94
N LEU A 92 -12.70 6.73 -17.23
CA LEU A 92 -11.73 7.72 -17.74
C LEU A 92 -10.87 7.20 -18.89
N GLN A 93 -10.70 5.86 -19.01
CA GLN A 93 -9.99 5.25 -20.12
C GLN A 93 -10.82 5.16 -21.41
N LYS A 94 -12.14 5.38 -21.32
CA LYS A 94 -13.04 5.36 -22.47
C LYS A 94 -13.07 6.75 -23.10
N GLU A 95 -12.89 6.84 -24.41
CA GLU A 95 -13.06 8.11 -25.11
C GLU A 95 -14.51 8.59 -24.97
N PRO A 96 -14.73 9.83 -24.49
CA PRO A 96 -16.07 10.37 -24.31
C PRO A 96 -16.70 10.59 -25.69
N LYS A 97 -17.82 9.91 -25.94
CA LYS A 97 -18.62 10.15 -27.15
C LYS A 97 -19.36 11.48 -27.00
N PRO A 98 -19.24 12.41 -27.97
CA PRO A 98 -19.98 13.66 -27.90
C PRO A 98 -21.49 13.39 -27.91
N VAL A 99 -22.21 14.01 -26.98
CA VAL A 99 -23.67 13.91 -26.87
C VAL A 99 -24.30 15.24 -27.30
N GLY A 100 -25.26 15.18 -28.23
CA GLY A 100 -26.08 16.35 -28.59
C GLY A 100 -27.12 16.69 -27.52
N LEU A 101 -27.82 17.82 -27.66
CA LEU A 101 -28.80 18.31 -26.67
C LEU A 101 -29.89 17.29 -26.31
N ALA A 102 -30.43 16.58 -27.31
CA ALA A 102 -31.42 15.52 -27.08
C ALA A 102 -30.82 14.31 -26.34
N GLY A 103 -29.56 13.98 -26.64
CA GLY A 103 -28.83 12.92 -25.95
C GLY A 103 -28.55 13.28 -24.49
N LEU A 104 -28.23 14.55 -24.21
CA LEU A 104 -28.04 15.05 -22.85
C LEU A 104 -29.33 14.98 -22.03
N LEU A 105 -30.46 15.43 -22.58
CA LEU A 105 -31.76 15.35 -21.88
C LEU A 105 -32.15 13.91 -21.59
N ARG A 106 -31.90 13.00 -22.55
CA ARG A 106 -32.12 11.57 -22.35
C ARG A 106 -31.21 11.00 -21.27
N ALA A 107 -29.94 11.38 -21.26
CA ALA A 107 -28.98 10.97 -20.23
C ALA A 107 -29.39 11.48 -18.84
N LEU A 108 -29.88 12.72 -18.72
CA LEU A 108 -30.38 13.24 -17.42
C LEU A 108 -31.64 12.51 -16.92
N SER A 109 -32.35 11.82 -17.81
CA SER A 109 -33.50 10.98 -17.46
C SER A 109 -33.10 9.53 -17.15
N ASP A 110 -31.84 9.16 -17.37
CA ASP A 110 -31.33 7.83 -17.15
C ASP A 110 -31.08 7.57 -15.64
N PRO A 111 -31.63 6.51 -15.03
CA PRO A 111 -31.47 6.22 -13.60
C PRO A 111 -30.03 5.97 -13.14
N GLU A 112 -29.12 5.49 -14.00
CA GLU A 112 -27.71 5.32 -13.67
C GLU A 112 -26.99 6.67 -13.65
N VAL A 113 -27.26 7.51 -14.64
CA VAL A 113 -26.71 8.87 -14.72
C VAL A 113 -27.19 9.73 -13.55
N GLN A 114 -28.48 9.64 -13.20
CA GLN A 114 -29.04 10.37 -12.04
C GLN A 114 -28.36 9.97 -10.72
N ARG A 115 -28.13 8.68 -10.50
CA ARG A 115 -27.40 8.19 -9.32
C ARG A 115 -25.97 8.71 -9.30
N GLY A 116 -25.26 8.66 -10.43
CA GLY A 116 -23.90 9.21 -10.56
C GLY A 116 -23.85 10.71 -10.32
N LEU A 117 -24.82 11.47 -10.84
CA LEU A 117 -24.94 12.90 -10.64
C LEU A 117 -25.19 13.25 -9.17
N GLY A 118 -26.00 12.45 -8.46
CA GLY A 118 -26.20 12.59 -7.01
C GLY A 118 -24.90 12.47 -6.23
N VAL A 119 -24.07 11.47 -6.53
CA VAL A 119 -22.74 11.30 -5.94
C VAL A 119 -21.84 12.50 -6.28
N ALA A 120 -21.83 12.94 -7.54
CA ALA A 120 -21.04 14.09 -7.97
C ALA A 120 -21.41 15.36 -7.20
N ILE A 121 -22.71 15.61 -6.97
CA ILE A 121 -23.20 16.75 -6.19
C ILE A 121 -22.71 16.68 -4.74
N GLU A 122 -22.76 15.51 -4.09
CA GLU A 122 -22.27 15.36 -2.72
C GLU A 122 -20.75 15.55 -2.61
N VAL A 123 -19.98 15.07 -3.58
CA VAL A 123 -18.53 15.33 -3.68
C VAL A 123 -18.28 16.84 -3.81
N LEU A 124 -19.00 17.52 -4.70
CA LEU A 124 -18.88 18.97 -4.89
C LEU A 124 -19.23 19.75 -3.61
N LYS A 125 -20.28 19.34 -2.88
CA LYS A 125 -20.64 19.92 -1.58
C LYS A 125 -19.54 19.70 -0.53
N ALA A 126 -18.96 18.50 -0.47
CA ALA A 126 -17.88 18.19 0.46
C ALA A 126 -16.63 19.06 0.17
N LEU A 127 -16.27 19.20 -1.10
CA LEU A 127 -15.18 20.08 -1.54
C LEU A 127 -15.42 21.54 -1.15
N GLY A 128 -16.63 22.05 -1.37
CA GLY A 128 -16.99 23.42 -0.97
C GLY A 128 -16.92 23.65 0.54
N ARG A 129 -17.29 22.66 1.36
CA ARG A 129 -17.14 22.74 2.82
C ARG A 129 -15.68 22.70 3.26
N ALA A 130 -14.85 21.90 2.59
CA ALA A 130 -13.43 21.80 2.89
C ALA A 130 -12.66 23.08 2.49
N SER A 131 -13.04 23.71 1.37
CA SER A 131 -12.40 24.95 0.91
C SER A 131 -12.77 26.18 1.76
N GLN A 132 -13.89 26.17 2.47
CA GLN A 132 -14.29 27.23 3.41
C GLN A 132 -13.53 27.19 4.76
N LYS A 133 -12.85 26.08 5.07
CA LYS A 133 -12.06 25.92 6.31
C LYS A 133 -10.61 26.38 6.18
N LYS A 134 -10.26 27.13 5.13
CA LYS A 134 -8.97 27.82 4.96
C LYS A 134 -9.15 29.33 5.04
#